data_AF-A0A0R1GPD5-F1
#
_entry.id   AF-A0A0R1GPD5-F1
#
_cell.length_a   1.000
_cell.length_b   1.000
_cell.length_c   1.000
_cell.angle_alpha   90.00
_cell.angle_beta   90.00
_cell.angle_gamma   90.00
#
_symmetry.space_group_name_H-M   'P 1'
#
loop_
_entity.id
_entity.type
_entity.pdbx_description
1 polymer ?
#
loop_
_entity_poly.entity_id
_entity_poly.type
_entity_poly.pdbx_seq_one_letter_code
_entity_poly.pdbx_strand_id
1 'polypeptide(L)'
;MTPTIEQLAMQVLVTAGTAKESLYRAIATAREQHQSLELSVCHDQLLAAHKVQTQMMAKIAAEDLPVTILINHAMDTLMAVQGNYELLEALGPDWH
;
A
#
# COMPACT_ATOMS: atom_id res chain seq x y z
N MET A 1 -15.63 17.76 7.75
CA MET A 1 -16.55 16.78 7.13
C MET A 1 -15.96 15.40 7.31
N THR A 2 -16.76 14.40 7.67
CA THR A 2 -16.34 12.99 7.72
C THR A 2 -16.21 12.46 6.29
N PRO A 3 -15.12 11.77 5.92
CA PRO A 3 -14.95 11.26 4.57
C PRO A 3 -16.00 10.19 4.23
N THR A 4 -16.44 10.16 2.97
CA THR A 4 -17.30 9.08 2.44
C THR A 4 -16.50 7.78 2.27
N ILE A 5 -17.18 6.66 2.09
CA ILE A 5 -16.50 5.38 1.89
C ILE A 5 -15.71 5.34 0.58
N GLU A 6 -16.20 6.00 -0.47
CA GLU A 6 -15.51 6.15 -1.75
C GLU A 6 -14.27 7.03 -1.62
N GLN A 7 -14.32 8.07 -0.79
CA GLN A 7 -13.16 8.92 -0.51
C GLN A 7 -12.08 8.13 0.24
N LEU A 8 -12.47 7.31 1.23
CA LEU A 8 -11.54 6.42 1.92
C LEU A 8 -10.94 5.38 0.97
N ALA A 9 -11.75 4.75 0.13
CA ALA A 9 -11.28 3.78 -0.86
C ALA A 9 -10.30 4.41 -1.87
N MET A 10 -10.63 5.60 -2.38
CA MET A 10 -9.73 6.34 -3.28
C MET A 10 -8.43 6.73 -2.57
N GLN A 11 -8.50 7.11 -1.29
CA GLN A 11 -7.31 7.43 -0.51
C GLN A 11 -6.42 6.22 -0.27
N VAL A 12 -7.00 5.04 0.04
CA VAL A 12 -6.26 3.77 0.08
C VAL A 12 -5.57 3.52 -1.26
N LEU A 13 -6.33 3.62 -2.37
CA LEU A 13 -5.82 3.34 -3.71
C LEU A 13 -4.65 4.26 -4.09
N VAL A 14 -4.78 5.57 -3.85
CA VAL A 14 -3.72 6.55 -4.15
C VAL A 14 -2.49 6.28 -3.29
N THR A 15 -2.65 6.11 -1.97
CA THR A 15 -1.50 5.90 -1.09
C THR A 15 -0.80 4.56 -1.35
N ALA A 16 -1.56 3.49 -1.65
CA ALA A 16 -0.99 2.22 -2.10
C ALA A 16 -0.28 2.35 -3.46
N GLY A 17 -0.82 3.15 -4.38
CA GLY A 17 -0.17 3.47 -5.65
C GLY A 17 1.16 4.21 -5.47
N THR A 18 1.23 5.14 -4.53
CA THR A 18 2.48 5.82 -4.17
C THR A 18 3.48 4.83 -3.55
N ALA A 19 3.04 3.96 -2.63
CA ALA A 19 3.87 2.89 -2.06
C ALA A 19 4.46 1.99 -3.15
N LYS A 20 3.65 1.62 -4.14
CA LYS A 20 4.09 0.84 -5.30
C LYS A 20 5.18 1.57 -6.09
N GLU A 21 5.00 2.86 -6.36
CA GLU A 21 6.00 3.66 -7.07
C GLU A 21 7.31 3.74 -6.30
N SER A 22 7.25 4.03 -4.99
CA SER A 22 8.43 4.08 -4.12
C SER A 22 9.14 2.73 -4.05
N LEU A 23 8.41 1.61 -4.01
CA LEU A 23 8.99 0.27 -4.05
C LEU A 23 9.79 0.04 -5.34
N TYR A 24 9.19 0.31 -6.50
CA TYR A 24 9.89 0.14 -7.78
C TYR A 24 11.08 1.08 -7.93
N ARG A 25 10.98 2.31 -7.40
CA ARG A 25 12.10 3.25 -7.40
C ARG A 25 13.25 2.73 -6.54
N ALA A 26 12.97 2.19 -5.36
CA ALA A 26 13.99 1.58 -4.51
C ALA A 26 14.71 0.42 -5.23
N ILE A 27 13.96 -0.47 -5.89
CA ILE A 27 14.53 -1.57 -6.69
C ILE A 27 15.42 -1.03 -7.82
N ALA A 28 14.94 -0.05 -8.58
CA ALA A 28 15.69 0.52 -9.70
C ALA A 28 16.99 1.19 -9.21
N THR A 29 16.90 2.04 -8.18
CA THR A 29 18.05 2.74 -7.61
C THR A 29 19.09 1.76 -7.06
N ALA A 30 18.66 0.72 -6.34
CA ALA A 30 19.57 -0.24 -5.76
C ALA A 30 20.27 -1.09 -6.85
N ARG A 31 19.60 -1.37 -7.98
CA ARG A 31 20.22 -2.03 -9.17
C ARG A 31 21.23 -1.14 -9.86
N GLU A 32 20.88 0.13 -10.09
CA GLU A 32 21.74 1.09 -10.81
C GLU A 32 22.99 1.47 -10.00
N GLN A 33 22.86 1.58 -8.67
CA GLN A 33 23.93 2.04 -7.79
C GLN A 33 24.72 0.90 -7.14
N HIS A 34 24.31 -0.36 -7.37
CA HIS A 34 24.86 -1.55 -6.68
C HIS A 34 24.85 -1.38 -5.15
N GLN A 35 23.72 -0.90 -4.62
CA GLN A 35 23.52 -0.63 -3.20
C GLN A 35 22.46 -1.54 -2.59
N SER A 36 22.36 -1.51 -1.26
CA SER A 36 21.29 -2.16 -0.51
C SER A 36 19.92 -1.59 -0.88
N LEU A 37 18.91 -2.44 -0.77
CA LEU A 37 17.53 -2.05 -1.00
C LEU A 37 17.00 -1.19 0.16
N GLU A 38 16.70 0.08 -0.12
CA GLU A 38 16.14 1.02 0.87
C GLU A 38 14.61 1.07 0.77
N LEU A 39 13.92 0.38 1.69
CA LEU A 39 12.46 0.24 1.66
C LEU A 39 11.71 1.16 2.64
N SER A 40 12.40 1.99 3.41
CA SER A 40 11.82 2.84 4.46
C SER A 40 10.67 3.72 3.96
N VAL A 41 10.85 4.39 2.82
CA VAL A 41 9.82 5.26 2.22
C VAL A 41 8.57 4.47 1.81
N CYS A 42 8.76 3.27 1.24
CA CYS A 42 7.65 2.39 0.88
C CYS A 42 6.89 1.92 2.13
N HIS A 43 7.63 1.55 3.19
CA HIS A 43 7.06 1.14 4.46
C HIS A 43 6.16 2.22 5.09
N ASP A 44 6.63 3.46 5.13
CA ASP A 44 5.87 4.59 5.70
C ASP A 44 4.56 4.84 4.93
N GLN A 45 4.60 4.71 3.61
CA GLN A 45 3.43 4.86 2.74
C GLN A 45 2.46 3.69 2.89
N LEU A 46 2.95 2.45 3.02
CA LEU A 46 2.11 1.28 3.34
C LEU A 46 1.43 1.45 4.70
N LEU A 47 2.17 1.90 5.72
CA LEU A 47 1.60 2.18 7.04
C LEU A 47 0.50 3.24 6.97
N ALA A 48 0.69 4.30 6.16
CA ALA A 48 -0.34 5.30 5.92
C ALA A 48 -1.57 4.70 5.22
N ALA A 49 -1.39 3.87 4.20
CA ALA A 49 -2.48 3.20 3.50
C ALA A 49 -3.27 2.23 4.42
N HIS A 50 -2.57 1.45 5.25
CA HIS A 50 -3.17 0.55 6.26
C HIS A 50 -4.03 1.30 7.28
N LYS A 51 -3.60 2.49 7.71
CA LYS A 51 -4.41 3.33 8.61
C LYS A 51 -5.74 3.73 7.97
N VAL A 52 -5.72 4.11 6.69
CA VAL A 52 -6.93 4.47 5.94
C VAL A 52 -7.80 3.23 5.70
N GLN A 53 -7.20 2.08 5.35
CA GLN A 53 -7.91 0.80 5.23
C GLN A 53 -8.62 0.43 6.54
N THR A 54 -7.96 0.59 7.68
CA THR A 54 -8.55 0.31 9.01
C THR A 54 -9.77 1.19 9.26
N GLN A 55 -9.68 2.49 8.96
CA GLN A 55 -10.82 3.41 9.08
C GLN A 55 -11.96 3.03 8.13
N MET A 56 -11.63 2.66 6.90
CA MET A 56 -12.58 2.20 5.88
C MET A 56 -13.33 0.95 6.34
N MET A 57 -12.62 -0.07 6.83
CA MET A 57 -13.23 -1.33 7.32
C MET A 57 -14.12 -1.09 8.54
N ALA A 58 -13.68 -0.24 9.48
CA ALA A 58 -14.50 0.13 10.63
C ALA A 58 -15.80 0.83 10.22
N LYS A 59 -15.74 1.72 9.22
CA LYS A 59 -16.93 2.40 8.68
C LYS A 59 -17.87 1.43 7.97
N ILE A 60 -17.34 0.51 7.15
CA ILE A 60 -18.15 -0.54 6.49
C ILE A 60 -18.90 -1.36 7.53
N ALA A 61 -18.22 -1.81 8.59
CA ALA A 61 -18.83 -2.63 9.63
C ALA A 61 -19.86 -1.85 10.46
N ALA A 62 -19.57 -0.58 10.79
CA ALA A 62 -20.47 0.25 11.61
C ALA A 62 -21.75 0.66 10.87
N GLU A 63 -21.67 0.85 9.55
CA GLU A 63 -22.78 1.35 8.72
C GLU A 63 -23.40 0.27 7.82
N ASP A 64 -22.96 -0.99 7.95
CA ASP A 64 -23.38 -2.14 7.13
C ASP A 64 -23.34 -1.83 5.63
N LEU A 65 -22.23 -1.20 5.19
CA LEU A 65 -22.10 -0.72 3.82
C LEU A 65 -21.75 -1.88 2.86
N PRO A 66 -22.30 -1.87 1.64
CA PRO A 66 -21.92 -2.85 0.63
C PRO A 66 -20.46 -2.65 0.20
N VAL A 67 -19.76 -3.76 0.02
CA VAL A 67 -18.42 -3.75 -0.60
C VAL A 67 -18.58 -3.53 -2.11
N THR A 68 -18.10 -2.40 -2.59
CA THR A 68 -18.14 -2.04 -4.02
C THR A 68 -16.87 -2.50 -4.75
N ILE A 69 -16.91 -2.47 -6.09
CA ILE A 69 -15.73 -2.75 -6.93
C ILE A 69 -14.56 -1.82 -6.59
N LEU A 70 -14.82 -0.55 -6.30
CA LEU A 70 -13.78 0.41 -5.92
C LEU A 70 -13.12 0.02 -4.59
N ILE A 71 -13.91 -0.40 -3.61
CA ILE A 71 -13.40 -0.84 -2.29
C ILE A 71 -12.53 -2.09 -2.47
N ASN A 72 -13.00 -3.08 -3.24
CA ASN A 72 -12.22 -4.27 -3.56
C ASN A 72 -10.91 -3.91 -4.26
N HIS A 73 -10.96 -3.07 -5.31
CA HIS A 73 -9.77 -2.70 -6.05
C HIS A 73 -8.74 -1.96 -5.18
N ALA A 74 -9.19 -1.09 -4.28
CA ALA A 74 -8.32 -0.40 -3.33
C ALA A 74 -7.63 -1.38 -2.38
N MET A 75 -8.36 -2.35 -1.82
CA MET A 75 -7.80 -3.38 -0.95
C MET A 75 -6.86 -4.31 -1.70
N ASP A 76 -7.23 -4.79 -2.89
CA ASP A 76 -6.39 -5.66 -3.73
C ASP A 76 -5.07 -4.96 -4.07
N THR A 77 -5.12 -3.67 -4.41
CA THR A 77 -3.93 -2.88 -4.70
C THR A 77 -3.03 -2.76 -3.48
N LEU A 78 -3.58 -2.41 -2.30
CA LEU A 78 -2.79 -2.31 -1.07
C LEU A 78 -2.14 -3.65 -0.71
N MET A 79 -2.90 -4.74 -0.73
CA MET A 79 -2.40 -6.05 -0.34
C MET A 79 -1.37 -6.61 -1.34
N ALA A 80 -1.54 -6.34 -2.64
CA ALA A 80 -0.53 -6.73 -3.63
C ALA A 80 0.80 -5.98 -3.43
N VAL A 81 0.76 -4.69 -3.08
CA VAL A 81 1.98 -3.92 -2.81
C VAL A 81 2.62 -4.37 -1.49
N GLN A 82 1.81 -4.62 -0.46
CA GLN A 82 2.28 -5.18 0.81
C GLN A 82 3.00 -6.52 0.59
N GLY A 83 2.42 -7.44 -0.19
CA GLY A 83 3.06 -8.73 -0.48
C GLY A 83 4.38 -8.59 -1.22
N ASN A 84 4.50 -7.63 -2.15
CA ASN A 84 5.76 -7.35 -2.82
C ASN A 84 6.82 -6.77 -1.87
N TYR A 85 6.41 -5.89 -0.96
CA TYR A 85 7.28 -5.34 0.08
C TYR A 85 7.81 -6.45 1.00
N GLU A 86 6.92 -7.29 1.53
CA GLU A 86 7.29 -8.41 2.43
C GLU A 86 8.21 -9.41 1.75
N LEU A 87 7.97 -9.71 0.46
CA LEU A 87 8.84 -10.57 -0.32
C LEU A 87 10.25 -9.98 -0.45
N LEU A 88 10.36 -8.69 -0.76
CA LEU A 88 11.65 -8.02 -0.92
C LEU A 88 12.39 -7.89 0.42
N GLU A 89 11.68 -7.62 1.51
CA GLU A 89 12.25 -7.63 2.85
C GLU A 89 12.77 -9.03 3.22
N ALA A 90 12.01 -10.07 2.92
CA ALA A 90 12.39 -11.46 3.20
C ALA A 90 13.57 -11.95 2.35
N LEU A 91 13.70 -11.50 1.10
CA LEU A 91 14.87 -11.79 0.26
C LEU A 91 16.14 -11.10 0.79
N GLY A 92 16.01 -10.01 1.56
CA GLY A 92 17.13 -9.35 2.21
C GLY A 92 18.26 -9.02 1.23
N PRO A 93 19.54 -9.28 1.55
CA PRO A 93 20.67 -9.02 0.65
C PRO A 93 20.70 -9.94 -0.59
N ASP A 94 19.92 -11.02 -0.62
CA ASP A 94 19.88 -12.01 -1.71
C ASP A 94 18.87 -11.63 -2.82
N TRP A 95 18.41 -10.38 -2.86
CA TRP A 95 17.46 -9.90 -3.87
C TRP A 95 18.07 -9.70 -5.28
N HIS A 96 19.38 -9.94 -5.43
CA HIS A 96 20.19 -9.72 -6.64
C HIS A 96 20.45 -10.98 -7.45
#